data_AF-A0A1H7QRC3-F1
#
_entry.id   AF-A0A1H7QRC3-F1
#
_cell.length_a   1.000
_cell.length_b   1.000
_cell.length_c   1.000
_cell.angle_alpha   90.00
_cell.angle_beta   90.00
_cell.angle_gamma   90.00
#
_symmetry.space_group_name_H-M   'P 1'
#
loop_
_entity.id
_entity.type
_entity.pdbx_description
1 polymer ?
#
loop_
_entity_poly.entity_id
_entity_poly.type
_entity_poly.pdbx_seq_one_letter_code
_entity_poly.pdbx_strand_id
1 'polypeptide(L)'
;MDPSLTGEEYEAVQAAVGEVTRRRVDGTGRTLNSLLHAWAGLVAEVEVGYGWCAAEFSHDRWCRTTLGQVWPLLPARVREMRQPMLDALDDRFRAATVAWPEQELRVAPWWTLRIPRRLAPESEEGVSDHGWPWGWDMMPFPRPDEVEIVDQACEPGV
;
A
#
# COMPACT_ATOMS: atom_id res chain seq x y z
N MET A 1 -27.81 4.53 -13.48
CA MET A 1 -26.84 4.84 -14.54
C MET A 1 -25.53 5.07 -13.84
N ASP A 2 -24.54 4.23 -14.10
CA ASP A 2 -23.18 4.45 -13.60
C ASP A 2 -22.63 5.67 -14.36
N PRO A 3 -22.30 6.79 -13.71
CA PRO A 3 -21.87 7.98 -14.43
C PRO A 3 -20.46 7.74 -14.96
N SER A 4 -20.35 7.48 -16.27
CA SER A 4 -19.05 7.53 -16.95
C SER A 4 -18.46 8.93 -16.85
N LEU A 5 -17.14 9.02 -16.68
CA LEU A 5 -16.40 10.27 -16.72
C LEU A 5 -16.64 11.01 -18.03
N THR A 6 -16.73 12.34 -17.99
CA THR A 6 -16.68 13.16 -19.20
C THR A 6 -15.28 13.16 -19.79
N GLY A 7 -15.13 13.56 -21.06
CA GLY A 7 -13.81 13.71 -21.69
C GLY A 7 -12.91 14.71 -20.94
N GLU A 8 -13.47 15.84 -20.51
CA GLU A 8 -12.76 16.85 -19.71
C GLU A 8 -12.31 16.30 -18.35
N GLU A 9 -13.15 15.52 -17.68
CA GLU A 9 -12.77 14.85 -16.42
C GLU A 9 -11.65 13.83 -16.63
N TYR A 10 -11.69 13.09 -17.75
CA TYR A 10 -10.65 12.14 -18.09
C TYR A 10 -9.30 12.85 -18.34
N GLU A 11 -9.29 13.94 -19.11
CA GLU A 11 -8.08 14.73 -19.35
C GLU A 11 -7.53 15.35 -18.06
N ALA A 12 -8.40 15.89 -17.20
CA ALA A 12 -8.01 16.45 -15.91
C ALA A 12 -7.38 15.38 -14.99
N VAL A 13 -7.94 14.16 -14.96
CA VAL A 13 -7.35 13.02 -14.24
C VAL A 13 -5.97 12.68 -14.78
N GLN A 14 -5.81 12.59 -16.10
CA GLN A 14 -4.53 12.29 -16.74
C GLN A 14 -3.48 13.36 -16.44
N ALA A 15 -3.87 14.64 -16.48
CA ALA A 15 -3.00 15.76 -16.14
C ALA A 15 -2.56 15.72 -14.67
N ALA A 16 -3.50 15.48 -13.75
CA ALA A 16 -3.21 15.36 -12.31
C ALA A 16 -2.25 14.20 -12.01
N VAL A 17 -2.50 13.02 -12.59
CA VAL A 17 -1.61 11.86 -12.43
C VAL A 17 -0.25 12.18 -13.04
N GLY A 18 -0.22 12.71 -14.27
CA GLY A 18 1.01 13.07 -14.96
C GLY A 18 1.84 14.13 -14.24
N GLU A 19 1.23 15.07 -13.53
CA GLU A 19 1.94 16.07 -12.72
C GLU A 19 2.67 15.45 -11.53
N VAL A 20 2.05 14.47 -10.87
CA VAL A 20 2.65 13.79 -9.72
C VAL A 20 3.71 12.78 -10.18
N THR A 21 3.45 12.03 -11.25
CA THR A 21 4.34 10.95 -11.71
C THR A 21 5.49 11.43 -12.58
N ARG A 22 5.38 12.54 -13.32
CA ARG A 22 6.52 13.16 -14.05
C ARG A 22 7.68 13.55 -13.14
N ARG A 23 7.44 13.72 -11.83
CA ARG A 23 8.48 13.97 -10.84
C ARG A 23 9.32 12.72 -10.53
N ARG A 24 9.00 11.56 -11.13
CA ARG A 24 9.74 10.29 -11.01
C ARG A 24 10.15 9.76 -12.39
N VAL A 25 11.31 9.09 -12.41
CA VAL A 25 12.07 8.73 -13.62
C VAL A 25 11.51 7.49 -14.33
N ASP A 26 10.48 6.82 -13.79
CA ASP A 26 10.09 5.46 -14.19
C ASP A 26 9.20 5.36 -15.43
N GLY A 27 8.94 6.46 -16.15
CA GLY A 27 8.55 6.49 -17.57
C GLY A 27 7.27 5.75 -18.00
N THR A 28 6.60 5.04 -17.10
CA THR A 28 5.39 4.27 -17.36
C THR A 28 4.18 5.18 -17.17
N GLY A 29 3.31 5.24 -18.17
CA GLY A 29 2.05 5.99 -18.12
C GLY A 29 1.13 5.43 -17.06
N ARG A 30 1.32 5.86 -15.81
CA ARG A 30 0.44 5.50 -14.70
C ARG A 30 -0.88 6.23 -14.88
N THR A 31 -1.97 5.52 -14.59
CA THR A 31 -3.32 6.07 -14.54
C THR A 31 -3.85 6.00 -13.10
N LEU A 32 -4.90 6.78 -12.81
CA LEU A 32 -5.58 6.71 -11.51
C LEU A 32 -6.04 5.28 -11.18
N ASN A 33 -6.57 4.56 -12.17
CA ASN A 33 -6.98 3.17 -12.02
C ASN A 33 -5.79 2.24 -11.72
N SER A 34 -4.64 2.44 -12.37
CA SER A 34 -3.45 1.63 -12.09
C SER A 34 -2.93 1.83 -10.65
N LEU A 35 -3.03 3.05 -10.12
CA LEU A 35 -2.64 3.35 -8.75
C LEU A 35 -3.61 2.73 -7.73
N LEU A 36 -4.91 2.80 -8.01
CA LEU A 36 -5.94 2.16 -7.18
C LEU A 36 -5.84 0.63 -7.22
N HIS A 37 -5.53 0.06 -8.39
CA HIS A 37 -5.30 -1.37 -8.53
C HIS A 37 -4.04 -1.83 -7.78
N ALA A 38 -2.94 -1.09 -7.88
CA ALA A 38 -1.73 -1.36 -7.11
C ALA A 38 -2.00 -1.28 -5.60
N TRP A 39 -2.78 -0.29 -5.15
CA TRP A 39 -3.17 -0.20 -3.74
C TRP A 39 -4.03 -1.39 -3.31
N ALA A 40 -5.01 -1.79 -4.12
CA ALA A 40 -5.82 -2.96 -3.85
C ALA A 40 -5.01 -4.27 -3.80
N GLY A 41 -4.02 -4.42 -4.67
CA GLY A 41 -3.10 -5.57 -4.67
C GLY A 41 -2.30 -5.65 -3.37
N LEU A 42 -1.65 -4.55 -2.97
CA LEU A 42 -0.92 -4.49 -1.71
C LEU A 42 -1.83 -4.75 -0.50
N VAL A 43 -3.06 -4.21 -0.48
CA VAL A 43 -4.02 -4.49 0.61
C VAL A 43 -4.34 -5.98 0.68
N ALA A 44 -4.56 -6.64 -0.46
CA ALA A 44 -4.84 -8.07 -0.50
C ALA A 44 -3.65 -8.90 0.02
N GLU A 45 -2.43 -8.57 -0.39
CA GLU A 45 -1.21 -9.24 0.10
C GLU A 45 -1.02 -9.09 1.61
N VAL A 46 -1.24 -7.89 2.13
CA VAL A 46 -1.14 -7.60 3.57
C VAL A 46 -2.23 -8.30 4.40
N GLU A 47 -3.41 -8.53 3.82
CA GLU A 47 -4.49 -9.27 4.47
C GLU A 47 -4.18 -10.76 4.63
N VAL A 48 -3.53 -11.37 3.64
CA VAL A 48 -3.21 -12.81 3.64
C VAL A 48 -1.92 -13.12 4.39
N GLY A 49 -0.92 -12.24 4.31
CA GLY A 49 0.42 -12.46 4.83
C GLY A 49 1.44 -11.91 3.86
N TYR A 50 2.05 -10.77 4.21
CA TYR A 50 2.97 -10.07 3.33
C TYR A 50 4.36 -10.71 3.38
N GLY A 51 4.94 -10.99 2.21
CA GLY A 51 6.33 -11.43 2.05
C GLY A 51 7.27 -10.35 2.58
N TRP A 52 7.77 -10.51 3.81
CA TRP A 52 8.38 -9.37 4.48
C TRP A 52 9.73 -8.98 3.88
N CYS A 53 9.77 -7.76 3.34
CA CYS A 53 10.99 -7.02 3.06
C CYS A 53 10.71 -5.53 3.28
N ALA A 54 11.45 -4.89 4.20
CA ALA A 54 11.18 -3.49 4.57
C ALA A 54 11.34 -2.52 3.38
N ALA A 55 12.27 -2.80 2.48
CA ALA A 55 12.51 -2.01 1.27
C ALA A 55 11.37 -2.16 0.26
N GLU A 56 10.93 -3.40 0.00
CA GLU A 56 9.81 -3.70 -0.91
C GLU A 56 8.49 -3.20 -0.36
N PHE A 57 8.22 -3.40 0.94
CA PHE A 57 7.00 -2.87 1.56
C PHE A 57 6.94 -1.34 1.52
N SER A 58 8.09 -0.68 1.64
CA SER A 58 8.18 0.77 1.46
C SER A 58 8.00 1.20 0.00
N HIS A 59 8.50 0.39 -0.95
CA HIS A 59 8.27 0.58 -2.37
C HIS A 59 6.79 0.41 -2.73
N ASP A 60 6.12 -0.66 -2.29
CA ASP A 60 4.74 -0.95 -2.66
C ASP A 60 3.76 0.09 -2.10
N ARG A 61 4.00 0.58 -0.87
CA ARG A 61 3.24 1.68 -0.26
C ARG A 61 3.36 3.00 -1.02
N TRP A 62 4.28 3.11 -1.98
CA TRP A 62 4.38 4.26 -2.86
C TRP A 62 3.05 4.54 -3.58
N CYS A 63 2.32 3.50 -4.01
CA CYS A 63 1.06 3.69 -4.73
C CYS A 63 0.07 4.55 -3.91
N ARG A 64 -0.05 4.30 -2.60
CA ARG A 64 -0.91 5.06 -1.70
C ARG A 64 -0.41 6.48 -1.43
N THR A 65 0.90 6.67 -1.42
CA THR A 65 1.53 7.99 -1.31
C THR A 65 1.25 8.84 -2.55
N THR A 66 1.39 8.25 -3.74
CA THR A 66 1.03 8.90 -5.01
C THR A 66 -0.46 9.19 -5.07
N LEU A 67 -1.32 8.25 -4.65
CA LEU A 67 -2.75 8.52 -4.54
C LEU A 67 -3.03 9.72 -3.64
N GLY A 68 -2.38 9.83 -2.48
CA GLY A 68 -2.53 10.98 -1.58
C GLY A 68 -2.11 12.31 -2.19
N GLN A 69 -1.14 12.31 -3.11
CA GLN A 69 -0.69 13.51 -3.84
C GLN A 69 -1.59 13.85 -5.03
N VAL A 70 -2.09 12.83 -5.75
CA VAL A 70 -3.00 12.99 -6.89
C VAL A 70 -4.39 13.41 -6.44
N TRP A 71 -4.90 12.82 -5.34
CA TRP A 71 -6.27 13.03 -4.87
C TRP A 71 -6.70 14.49 -4.79
N PRO A 72 -5.96 15.42 -4.16
CA PRO A 72 -6.38 16.82 -4.06
C PRO A 72 -6.44 17.55 -5.41
N LEU A 73 -5.78 17.03 -6.44
CA LEU A 73 -5.75 17.60 -7.80
C LEU A 73 -6.89 17.07 -8.68
N LEU A 74 -7.61 16.03 -8.25
CA LEU A 74 -8.72 15.46 -9.02
C LEU A 74 -9.94 16.39 -9.01
N PRO A 75 -10.73 16.43 -10.12
CA PRO A 75 -12.02 17.10 -10.12
C PRO A 75 -12.92 16.59 -8.99
N ALA A 76 -13.71 17.49 -8.38
CA ALA A 76 -14.52 17.17 -7.19
C ALA A 76 -15.43 15.95 -7.41
N ARG A 77 -16.12 15.89 -8.55
CA ARG A 77 -16.99 14.77 -8.93
C ARG A 77 -16.24 13.45 -9.04
N VAL A 78 -15.04 13.45 -9.60
CA VAL A 78 -14.21 12.23 -9.70
C VAL A 78 -13.79 11.75 -8.32
N ARG A 79 -13.42 12.68 -7.41
CA ARG A 79 -13.14 12.33 -6.02
C ARG A 79 -14.36 11.73 -5.36
N GLU A 80 -15.52 12.38 -5.43
CA GLU A 80 -16.77 11.89 -4.83
C GLU A 80 -17.14 10.49 -5.32
N MET A 81 -16.99 10.23 -6.62
CA MET A 81 -17.25 8.91 -7.19
C MET A 81 -16.26 7.83 -6.74
N ARG A 82 -14.99 8.18 -6.51
CA ARG A 82 -13.92 7.22 -6.20
C ARG A 82 -13.62 7.11 -4.70
N GLN A 83 -14.06 8.07 -3.90
CA GLN A 83 -13.80 8.13 -2.45
C GLN A 83 -14.27 6.87 -1.72
N PRO A 84 -15.49 6.34 -1.94
CA PRO A 84 -15.93 5.14 -1.22
C PRO A 84 -15.02 3.92 -1.46
N MET A 85 -14.46 3.80 -2.67
CA MET A 85 -13.54 2.72 -3.00
C MET A 85 -12.18 2.90 -2.31
N LEU A 86 -11.66 4.13 -2.27
CA LEU A 86 -10.41 4.42 -1.56
C LEU A 86 -10.58 4.21 -0.05
N ASP A 87 -11.68 4.66 0.53
CA ASP A 87 -11.99 4.50 1.95
C ASP A 87 -12.07 3.01 2.33
N ALA A 88 -12.77 2.19 1.52
CA ALA A 88 -12.86 0.76 1.76
C ALA A 88 -11.48 0.06 1.71
N LEU A 89 -10.60 0.47 0.78
CA LEU A 89 -9.24 -0.06 0.73
C LEU A 89 -8.41 0.40 1.93
N ASP A 90 -8.54 1.67 2.31
CA ASP A 90 -7.86 2.22 3.47
C ASP A 90 -8.29 1.48 4.75
N ASP A 91 -9.59 1.27 4.98
CA ASP A 91 -10.13 0.56 6.14
C ASP A 91 -9.62 -0.88 6.22
N ARG A 92 -9.59 -1.60 5.09
CA ARG A 92 -9.00 -2.94 4.99
C ARG A 92 -7.52 -2.95 5.34
N PHE A 93 -6.75 -2.02 4.77
CA PHE A 93 -5.35 -1.84 5.13
C PHE A 93 -5.18 -1.57 6.63
N ARG A 94 -6.05 -0.73 7.22
CA ARG A 94 -6.02 -0.44 8.66
C ARG A 94 -6.32 -1.67 9.50
N ALA A 95 -7.24 -2.53 9.07
CA ALA A 95 -7.58 -3.75 9.78
C ALA A 95 -6.45 -4.79 9.71
N ALA A 96 -5.73 -4.84 8.58
CA ALA A 96 -4.66 -5.81 8.31
C ALA A 96 -3.27 -5.35 8.76
N THR A 97 -3.14 -4.15 9.32
CA THR A 97 -1.86 -3.60 9.79
C THR A 97 -1.91 -3.12 11.23
N VAL A 98 -0.77 -3.17 11.92
CA VAL A 98 -0.57 -2.55 13.23
C VAL A 98 0.03 -1.16 13.06
N ALA A 99 -0.23 -0.28 14.03
CA ALA A 99 0.51 0.97 14.10
C ALA A 99 1.96 0.67 14.49
N TRP A 100 2.90 1.37 13.87
CA TRP A 100 4.30 1.35 14.28
C TRP A 100 4.42 1.96 15.69
N PRO A 101 4.91 1.22 16.71
CA PRO A 101 5.06 1.77 18.05
C PRO A 101 6.16 2.83 18.06
N GLU A 102 5.88 3.96 18.69
CA GLU A 102 6.78 5.12 18.83
C GLU A 102 7.39 5.64 17.52
N GLN A 103 6.72 6.59 16.89
CA GLN A 103 7.44 7.59 16.10
C GLN A 103 6.77 8.95 16.23
N GLU A 104 7.51 9.90 16.80
CA GLU A 104 7.23 11.35 16.84
C GLU A 104 7.11 11.99 15.43
N LEU A 105 6.88 11.20 14.37
CA LEU A 105 6.68 11.66 13.01
C LEU A 105 5.22 12.05 12.80
N ARG A 106 4.74 13.05 13.54
CA ARG A 106 3.41 13.67 13.34
C ARG A 106 3.19 14.24 11.93
N VAL A 107 4.23 14.25 11.09
CA VAL A 107 4.22 14.79 9.72
C VAL A 107 4.14 13.72 8.63
N ALA A 108 4.34 12.43 8.97
CA ALA A 108 4.27 11.36 7.99
C ALA A 108 2.81 10.95 7.72
N PRO A 109 2.44 10.60 6.48
CA PRO A 109 1.10 10.10 6.20
C PRO A 109 0.81 8.81 6.98
N TRP A 110 -0.40 8.67 7.52
CA TRP A 110 -0.73 7.58 8.45
C TRP A 110 -0.44 6.17 7.90
N TRP A 111 -0.53 5.95 6.59
CA TRP A 111 -0.27 4.64 5.97
C TRP A 111 1.21 4.24 5.96
N THR A 112 2.14 5.21 6.11
CA THR A 112 3.59 4.91 6.21
C THR A 112 3.99 4.45 7.60
N LEU A 113 3.16 4.71 8.61
CA LEU A 113 3.40 4.38 10.02
C LEU A 113 2.74 3.06 10.42
N ARG A 114 2.64 2.12 9.49
CA ARG A 114 1.97 0.84 9.71
C ARG A 114 2.79 -0.32 9.18
N ILE A 115 2.61 -1.48 9.81
CA ILE A 115 3.27 -2.75 9.48
C ILE A 115 2.21 -3.83 9.29
N PRO A 116 2.35 -4.76 8.34
CA PRO A 116 1.45 -5.90 8.21
C PRO A 116 1.33 -6.68 9.53
N ARG A 117 0.10 -7.07 9.89
CA ARG A 117 -0.15 -7.97 11.03
C ARG A 117 0.35 -9.38 10.77
N ARG A 118 0.29 -9.81 9.52
CA ARG A 118 0.71 -11.14 9.09
C ARG A 118 1.92 -11.01 8.19
N LEU A 119 3.01 -11.63 8.60
CA LEU A 119 4.22 -11.71 7.79
C LEU A 119 4.40 -13.16 7.33
N ALA A 120 4.58 -13.32 6.03
CA ALA A 120 4.98 -14.59 5.45
C ALA A 120 6.49 -14.51 5.17
N PRO A 121 7.32 -15.41 5.72
CA PRO A 121 8.70 -15.53 5.27
C PRO A 121 8.69 -16.11 3.85
N GLU A 122 9.54 -15.61 2.96
CA GLU A 122 9.62 -16.11 1.57
C GLU A 122 10.11 -17.57 1.49
N SER A 123 10.72 -18.09 2.56
CA SER A 123 11.15 -19.48 2.72
C SER A 123 11.39 -19.85 4.18
N GLU A 124 11.43 -21.15 4.52
CA GLU A 124 11.82 -21.64 5.86
C GLU A 124 13.24 -21.20 6.26
N GLU A 125 14.12 -20.97 5.27
CA GLU A 125 15.48 -20.44 5.44
C GLU A 125 15.50 -18.90 5.60
N GLY A 126 14.39 -18.24 5.31
CA GLY A 126 14.19 -16.79 5.40
C GLY A 126 13.81 -16.29 6.80
N VAL A 127 13.93 -17.15 7.82
CA VAL A 127 13.61 -16.85 9.21
C VAL A 127 14.90 -16.74 10.01
N SER A 128 15.09 -15.66 10.78
CA SER A 128 16.24 -15.47 11.64
C SER A 128 16.21 -16.40 12.86
N ASP A 129 17.30 -16.46 13.62
CA ASP A 129 17.40 -17.24 14.86
C ASP A 129 16.31 -16.87 15.89
N HIS A 130 15.65 -15.71 15.71
CA HIS A 130 14.56 -15.22 16.54
C HIS A 130 13.17 -15.58 16.01
N GLY A 131 13.06 -16.33 14.90
CA GLY A 131 11.78 -16.71 14.33
C GLY A 131 11.14 -15.62 13.45
N TRP A 132 11.90 -14.63 12.97
CA TRP A 132 11.38 -13.51 12.17
C TRP A 132 11.88 -13.51 10.73
N PRO A 133 11.09 -13.01 9.76
CA PRO A 133 11.58 -12.81 8.42
C PRO A 133 12.85 -11.97 8.39
N TRP A 134 13.77 -12.35 7.51
CA TRP A 134 15.03 -11.64 7.31
C TRP A 134 14.82 -10.13 7.11
N GLY A 135 15.68 -9.33 7.73
CA GLY A 135 15.58 -7.87 7.75
C GLY A 135 14.66 -7.29 8.83
N TRP A 136 13.88 -8.11 9.54
CA TRP A 136 13.18 -7.65 10.74
C TRP A 136 14.14 -7.32 11.89
N ASP A 137 15.22 -8.08 12.06
CA ASP A 137 16.22 -7.81 13.11
C ASP A 137 16.95 -6.46 12.93
N MET A 138 16.88 -5.88 11.72
CA MET A 138 17.43 -4.55 11.41
C MET A 138 16.45 -3.42 11.75
N MET A 139 15.25 -3.74 12.21
CA MET A 139 14.22 -2.76 12.55
C MET A 139 14.56 -2.09 13.89
N PRO A 140 14.40 -0.76 14.00
CA PRO A 140 14.89 -0.02 15.17
C PRO A 140 14.04 -0.16 16.44
N PHE A 141 13.11 -1.12 16.52
CA PHE A 141 12.10 -1.23 17.58
C PHE A 141 11.71 -2.69 17.80
N PRO A 142 11.25 -3.04 19.02
CA PRO A 142 10.82 -4.39 19.32
C PRO A 142 9.55 -4.74 18.55
N ARG A 143 9.33 -6.04 18.37
CA ARG A 143 8.15 -6.57 17.73
C ARG A 143 6.85 -6.13 18.44
N PRO A 144 5.84 -5.60 17.72
CA PRO A 144 4.49 -5.44 18.26
C PRO A 144 3.84 -6.81 18.53
N ASP A 145 3.15 -6.96 19.65
CA ASP A 145 2.54 -8.23 20.06
C ASP A 145 1.48 -8.73 19.08
N GLU A 146 0.89 -7.84 18.29
CA GLU A 146 -0.15 -8.15 17.32
C GLU A 146 0.39 -8.55 15.93
N VAL A 147 1.71 -8.70 15.79
CA VAL A 147 2.33 -9.21 14.56
C VAL A 147 2.60 -10.71 14.68
N GLU A 148 2.10 -11.45 13.70
CA GLU A 148 2.12 -12.90 13.60
C GLU A 148 2.93 -13.33 12.37
N ILE A 149 3.69 -14.41 12.51
CA ILE A 149 4.28 -15.11 11.37
C ILE A 149 3.28 -16.16 10.90
N VAL A 150 2.92 -16.09 9.63
CA VAL A 150 2.02 -17.04 8.98
C VAL A 150 2.80 -17.83 7.95
N ASP A 151 2.54 -19.13 7.86
CA ASP A 151 3.00 -19.91 6.73
C ASP A 151 2.28 -19.40 5.48
N GLN A 152 3.03 -19.03 4.44
CA GLN A 152 2.41 -18.78 3.16
C GLN A 152 1.77 -20.09 2.73
N ALA A 153 0.44 -20.12 2.61
CA ALA A 153 -0.23 -21.31 2.09
C ALA A 153 0.39 -21.59 0.72
N CYS A 154 1.15 -22.69 0.62
CA CYS A 154 1.43 -23.31 -0.66
C CYS A 154 0.06 -23.55 -1.31
N GLU A 155 -0.35 -22.71 -2.24
CA GLU A 155 -1.37 -23.10 -3.22
C GLU A 155 -0.82 -24.39 -3.86
N PRO A 156 -1.46 -25.56 -3.68
CA PRO A 156 -1.01 -26.76 -4.35
C PRO A 156 -1.16 -26.49 -5.84
N GLY A 157 -0.03 -26.43 -6.54
CA GLY A 157 0.04 -26.09 -7.96
C GLY A 157 -0.97 -26.87 -8.79
N VAL A 158 -1.71 -26.14 -9.62
CA VAL A 158 -2.49 -26.64 -10.76
C VAL A 158 -1.55 -27.09 -11.87
#